data_AF-A0A962QUM3-F1
#
_entry.id   AF-A0A962QUM3-F1
#
_cell.length_a   1.000
_cell.length_b   1.000
_cell.length_c   1.000
_cell.angle_alpha   90.00
_cell.angle_beta   90.00
_cell.angle_gamma   90.00
#
_symmetry.space_group_name_H-M   'P 1'
#
loop_
_entity.id
_entity.type
_entity.pdbx_description
1 polymer ?
#
loop_
_entity_poly.entity_id
_entity_poly.type
_entity_poly.pdbx_seq_one_letter_code
_entity_poly.pdbx_strand_id
1 'polypeptide(L)'
;MEKGIHNAPWERAFDRLLTPLDEFIHRQTTSGMLLMICAVVALVIANGPLREQYEHFLHVPLSLGFGEDLFSMSIHHWINEALMALFFMIMGLELKRELLVGELSSPRQALLPIMAAIGGMLVPALCYVALNPEGPALKGWGIPMATDIAFAVGALSLLGPRVPKNLITFLIALAIVDDLGAVAVIALFYTAELNLTALAYAAGCTALLACLNLGGVRRPLPYAIVGVLLWTAMLASGVHSTIAGIIVAFLIPIRPKFEPEHFIERIESLPGKLQDALADGTDIIHNLRFRSLVDSLGNGVRLVQAPAQRVEHLLHLPVAYLVIPIFALANAGIPIEFADFGKYLGDPI
;
A
#
# COMPACT_ATOMS: atom_id res chain seq x y z
N MET A 1 15.69 26.66 28.72
CA MET A 1 15.44 25.24 29.09
C MET A 1 14.08 25.23 29.75
N GLU A 2 13.09 24.56 29.17
CA GLU A 2 11.79 24.38 29.82
C GLU A 2 11.99 23.53 31.09
N LYS A 3 11.46 23.98 32.23
CA LYS A 3 11.56 23.23 33.48
C LYS A 3 10.78 21.93 33.35
N GLY A 4 11.40 20.79 33.69
CA GLY A 4 10.75 19.48 33.74
C GLY A 4 10.92 18.59 32.51
N ILE A 5 11.67 19.03 31.49
CA ILE A 5 11.99 18.22 30.30
C ILE A 5 13.45 17.76 30.39
N HIS A 6 13.67 16.45 30.48
CA HIS A 6 15.00 15.83 30.47
C HIS A 6 15.35 15.40 29.05
N ASN A 7 16.28 16.13 28.40
CA ASN A 7 16.86 15.70 27.13
C ASN A 7 18.22 15.06 27.39
N ALA A 8 18.43 13.84 26.90
CA ALA A 8 19.73 13.22 26.87
C ALA A 8 20.70 14.02 25.98
N PRO A 9 22.02 13.99 26.24
CA PRO A 9 22.99 14.89 25.61
C PRO A 9 23.04 14.80 24.08
N TRP A 10 22.72 13.64 23.51
CA TRP A 10 22.69 13.40 22.06
C TRP A 10 21.28 13.50 21.47
N GLU A 11 20.24 13.49 22.29
CA GLU A 11 18.84 13.50 21.85
C GLU A 11 18.54 14.76 21.03
N ARG A 12 19.01 15.93 21.48
CA ARG A 12 18.83 17.18 20.70
C ARG A 12 19.56 17.19 19.35
N ALA A 13 20.70 16.50 19.26
CA ALA A 13 21.46 16.44 18.01
C ALA A 13 20.80 15.46 17.02
N PHE A 14 20.32 14.32 17.53
CA PHE A 14 19.53 13.38 16.77
C PHE A 14 18.18 13.97 16.35
N ASP A 15 17.44 14.60 17.26
CA ASP A 15 16.16 15.24 16.95
C ASP A 15 16.32 16.28 15.85
N ARG A 16 17.39 17.10 15.88
CA ARG A 16 17.68 18.09 14.83
C ARG A 16 18.01 17.48 13.46
N LEU A 17 18.50 16.25 13.42
CA LEU A 17 18.77 15.52 12.16
C LEU A 17 17.56 14.72 11.70
N LEU A 18 16.82 14.12 12.64
CA LEU A 18 15.65 13.29 12.41
C LEU A 18 14.44 14.12 12.02
N THR A 19 14.17 15.27 12.65
CA THR A 19 12.99 16.09 12.30
C THR A 19 12.98 16.53 10.82
N PRO A 20 14.08 17.03 10.24
CA PRO A 20 14.11 17.37 8.80
C PRO A 20 14.02 16.14 7.89
N LEU A 21 14.60 15.00 8.29
CA LEU A 21 14.53 13.75 7.55
C LEU A 21 13.11 13.18 7.56
N ASP A 22 12.46 13.19 8.72
CA ASP A 22 11.06 12.81 8.91
C ASP A 22 10.17 13.75 8.09
N GLU A 23 10.31 15.07 8.21
CA GLU A 23 9.56 16.02 7.38
C GLU A 23 9.77 15.80 5.88
N PHE A 24 10.97 15.42 5.45
CA PHE A 24 11.29 15.10 4.06
C PHE A 24 10.62 13.79 3.60
N ILE A 25 10.64 12.76 4.44
CA ILE A 25 9.99 11.46 4.23
C ILE A 25 8.44 11.58 4.28
N HIS A 26 7.90 12.57 4.97
CA HIS A 26 6.45 12.77 5.07
C HIS A 26 5.86 13.61 3.92
N ARG A 27 6.69 14.11 2.99
CA ARG A 27 6.20 14.84 1.81
C ARG A 27 5.91 13.89 0.65
N GLN A 28 4.66 13.88 0.18
CA GLN A 28 4.23 13.15 -1.04
C GLN A 28 5.06 13.47 -2.30
N THR A 29 5.66 14.67 -2.39
CA THR A 29 6.57 15.04 -3.48
C THR A 29 7.82 14.15 -3.51
N THR A 30 8.31 13.76 -2.34
CA THR A 30 9.59 13.07 -2.17
C THR A 30 9.49 11.62 -2.65
N SER A 31 8.38 10.93 -2.36
CA SER A 31 8.15 9.57 -2.85
C SER A 31 8.04 9.52 -4.38
N GLY A 32 7.33 10.48 -4.99
CA GLY A 32 7.24 10.59 -6.45
C GLY A 32 8.60 10.86 -7.13
N MET A 33 9.42 11.74 -6.55
CA MET A 33 10.79 11.96 -7.04
C MET A 33 11.67 10.72 -6.89
N LEU A 34 11.58 10.01 -5.76
CA LEU A 34 12.33 8.77 -5.52
C LEU A 34 11.96 7.70 -6.55
N LEU A 35 10.67 7.51 -6.81
CA LEU A 35 10.17 6.60 -7.84
C LEU A 35 10.78 6.93 -9.22
N MET A 36 10.76 8.21 -9.61
CA MET A 36 11.35 8.65 -10.88
C MET A 36 12.85 8.38 -10.94
N ILE A 37 13.59 8.63 -9.85
CA ILE A 37 15.03 8.31 -9.78
C ILE A 37 15.25 6.81 -9.94
N CYS A 38 14.48 5.97 -9.24
CA CYS A 38 14.60 4.52 -9.35
C CYS A 38 14.30 4.01 -10.76
N ALA A 39 13.31 4.56 -11.45
CA ALA A 39 13.01 4.23 -12.84
C ALA A 39 14.17 4.61 -13.78
N VAL A 40 14.73 5.83 -13.62
CA VAL A 40 15.90 6.27 -14.40
C VAL A 40 17.12 5.38 -14.12
N VAL A 41 17.37 5.04 -12.86
CA VAL A 41 18.47 4.15 -12.48
C VAL A 41 18.28 2.76 -13.09
N ALA A 42 17.06 2.20 -13.06
CA ALA A 42 16.74 0.92 -13.69
C ALA A 42 17.07 0.96 -15.19
N LEU A 43 16.65 2.02 -15.88
CA LEU A 43 16.89 2.22 -17.31
C LEU A 43 18.40 2.31 -17.62
N VAL A 44 19.15 3.06 -16.82
CA VAL A 44 20.61 3.23 -17.00
C VAL A 44 21.34 1.91 -16.76
N ILE A 45 20.95 1.13 -15.75
CA ILE A 45 21.56 -0.17 -15.48
C ILE A 45 21.24 -1.16 -16.61
N ALA A 46 19.99 -1.22 -17.05
CA ALA A 46 19.53 -2.13 -18.10
C ALA A 46 20.15 -1.84 -19.47
N ASN A 47 20.59 -0.61 -19.73
CA ASN A 47 21.24 -0.21 -20.98
C ASN A 47 22.76 0.00 -20.83
N GLY A 48 23.30 -0.28 -19.64
CA GLY A 48 24.69 -0.06 -19.30
C GLY A 48 25.54 -1.32 -19.29
N PRO A 49 26.81 -1.22 -18.85
CA PRO A 49 27.72 -2.36 -18.77
C PRO A 49 27.33 -3.39 -17.70
N LEU A 50 26.43 -3.02 -16.78
CA LEU A 50 25.94 -3.89 -15.69
C LEU A 50 24.67 -4.66 -16.08
N ARG A 51 24.19 -4.56 -17.33
CA ARG A 51 22.96 -5.20 -17.81
C ARG A 51 22.90 -6.70 -17.49
N GLU A 52 23.93 -7.45 -17.87
CA GLU A 52 23.94 -8.91 -17.68
C GLU A 52 23.86 -9.31 -16.21
N GLN A 53 24.54 -8.58 -15.32
CA GLN A 53 24.54 -8.85 -13.88
C GLN A 53 23.17 -8.52 -13.26
N TYR A 54 22.54 -7.45 -13.73
CA TYR A 54 21.22 -7.03 -13.29
C TYR A 54 20.13 -7.99 -13.78
N GLU A 55 20.13 -8.38 -15.06
CA GLU A 55 19.21 -9.39 -15.59
C GLU A 55 19.42 -10.74 -14.90
N HIS A 56 20.67 -11.17 -14.70
CA HIS A 56 20.96 -12.41 -13.99
C HIS A 56 20.42 -12.38 -12.57
N PHE A 57 20.68 -11.30 -11.82
CA PHE A 57 20.17 -11.13 -10.46
C PHE A 57 18.65 -11.24 -10.38
N LEU A 58 17.92 -10.55 -11.27
CA LEU A 58 16.47 -10.59 -11.31
C LEU A 58 15.91 -11.99 -11.65
N HIS A 59 16.65 -12.79 -12.43
CA HIS A 59 16.25 -14.13 -12.83
C HIS A 59 16.78 -15.25 -11.94
N VAL A 60 17.55 -14.94 -10.88
CA VAL A 60 17.99 -15.95 -9.91
C VAL A 60 16.77 -16.67 -9.33
N PRO A 61 16.70 -18.01 -9.40
CA PRO A 61 15.59 -18.76 -8.82
C PRO A 61 15.72 -18.75 -7.29
N LEU A 62 14.70 -18.21 -6.63
CA LEU A 62 14.52 -18.29 -5.20
C LEU A 62 13.42 -19.32 -4.93
N SER A 63 13.83 -20.48 -4.41
CA SER A 63 12.91 -21.56 -4.05
C SER A 63 12.55 -21.51 -2.57
N LEU A 64 11.25 -21.39 -2.27
CA LEU A 64 10.69 -21.61 -0.95
C LEU A 64 9.93 -22.94 -0.98
N GLY A 65 10.31 -23.89 -0.13
CA GLY A 65 9.68 -25.21 -0.10
C GLY A 65 9.38 -25.67 1.32
N PHE A 66 8.27 -26.39 1.49
CA PHE A 66 7.90 -27.07 2.73
C PHE A 66 7.75 -28.56 2.44
N GLY A 67 8.80 -29.34 2.68
CA GLY A 67 8.82 -30.77 2.33
C GLY A 67 9.19 -31.00 0.86
N GLU A 68 8.37 -31.77 0.14
CA GLU A 68 8.61 -32.11 -1.28
C GLU A 68 8.08 -31.04 -2.26
N ASP A 69 7.19 -30.16 -1.82
CA ASP A 69 6.67 -29.06 -2.64
C ASP A 69 7.66 -27.88 -2.63
N LEU A 70 8.29 -27.63 -3.77
CA LEU A 70 9.24 -26.54 -4.00
C LEU A 70 8.58 -25.45 -4.86
N PHE A 71 8.28 -24.29 -4.28
CA PHE A 71 7.91 -23.09 -5.03
C PHE A 71 9.16 -22.34 -5.47
N SER A 72 9.64 -22.64 -6.69
CA SER A 72 10.78 -21.96 -7.30
C SER A 72 10.29 -20.86 -8.24
N MET A 73 10.57 -19.61 -7.90
CA MET A 73 10.25 -18.44 -8.74
C MET A 73 11.46 -17.51 -8.79
N SER A 74 11.59 -16.71 -9.84
CA SER A 74 12.67 -15.73 -9.94
C SER A 74 12.53 -14.64 -8.88
N ILE A 75 13.64 -13.99 -8.51
CA ILE A 75 13.61 -12.81 -7.63
C ILE A 75 12.64 -11.75 -8.17
N HIS A 76 12.64 -11.51 -9.49
CA HIS A 76 11.71 -10.60 -10.14
C HIS A 76 10.24 -10.97 -9.89
N HIS A 77 9.91 -12.25 -10.01
CA HIS A 77 8.54 -12.71 -9.78
C HIS A 77 8.14 -12.60 -8.30
N TRP A 78 9.02 -12.95 -7.36
CA TRP A 78 8.77 -12.74 -5.93
C TRP A 78 8.56 -11.27 -5.57
N ILE A 79 9.39 -10.38 -6.14
CA ILE A 79 9.23 -8.93 -5.98
C ILE A 79 7.82 -8.54 -6.44
N ASN A 80 7.41 -8.94 -7.63
CA ASN A 80 6.12 -8.56 -8.16
C ASN A 80 4.95 -9.10 -7.32
N GLU A 81 4.95 -10.38 -6.99
CA GLU A 81 3.84 -10.99 -6.24
C GLU A 81 3.76 -10.46 -4.80
N ALA A 82 4.89 -10.34 -4.09
CA ALA A 82 4.90 -9.94 -2.69
C ALA A 82 4.74 -8.42 -2.49
N LEU A 83 5.46 -7.62 -3.28
CA LEU A 83 5.38 -6.15 -3.17
C LEU A 83 4.02 -5.64 -3.64
N MET A 84 3.48 -6.19 -4.73
CA MET A 84 2.16 -5.77 -5.19
C MET A 84 1.05 -6.22 -4.24
N ALA A 85 1.18 -7.36 -3.57
CA ALA A 85 0.22 -7.73 -2.50
C ALA A 85 0.22 -6.71 -1.35
N LEU A 86 1.39 -6.19 -0.95
CA LEU A 86 1.49 -5.12 0.06
C LEU A 86 0.92 -3.79 -0.45
N PHE A 87 1.25 -3.41 -1.68
CA PHE A 87 0.71 -2.20 -2.32
C PHE A 87 -0.82 -2.24 -2.40
N PHE A 88 -1.38 -3.34 -2.92
CA PHE A 88 -2.83 -3.52 -3.05
C PHE A 88 -3.54 -3.70 -1.71
N MET A 89 -2.84 -4.14 -0.65
CA MET A 89 -3.39 -4.09 0.70
C MET A 89 -3.57 -2.64 1.17
N ILE A 90 -2.61 -1.74 0.94
CA ILE A 90 -2.80 -0.30 1.25
C ILE A 90 -3.93 0.28 0.40
N MET A 91 -3.92 0.03 -0.91
CA MET A 91 -4.98 0.51 -1.80
C MET A 91 -6.35 -0.01 -1.37
N GLY A 92 -6.45 -1.26 -0.90
CA GLY A 92 -7.68 -1.81 -0.33
C GLY A 92 -8.12 -1.14 0.97
N LEU A 93 -7.18 -0.74 1.84
CA LEU A 93 -7.48 0.00 3.08
C LEU A 93 -8.00 1.39 2.76
N GLU A 94 -7.36 2.06 1.80
CA GLU A 94 -7.72 3.39 1.32
C GLU A 94 -9.08 3.38 0.62
N LEU A 95 -9.32 2.41 -0.28
CA LEU A 95 -10.61 2.23 -0.91
C LEU A 95 -11.72 1.98 0.13
N LYS A 96 -11.45 1.12 1.11
CA LYS A 96 -12.40 0.86 2.19
C LYS A 96 -12.71 2.14 2.98
N ARG A 97 -11.71 2.99 3.25
CA ARG A 97 -11.86 4.29 3.90
C ARG A 97 -12.73 5.22 3.05
N GLU A 98 -12.43 5.35 1.76
CA GLU A 98 -13.17 6.20 0.82
C GLU A 98 -14.64 5.76 0.67
N LEU A 99 -14.91 4.46 0.59
CA LEU A 99 -16.27 3.90 0.51
C LEU A 99 -17.10 4.13 1.76
N LEU A 100 -16.48 4.26 2.94
CA LEU A 100 -17.20 4.36 4.21
C LEU A 100 -17.34 5.79 4.72
N VAL A 101 -16.33 6.62 4.52
CA VAL A 101 -16.27 7.98 5.08
C VAL A 101 -15.72 9.04 4.12
N GLY A 102 -15.30 8.67 2.91
CA GLY A 102 -14.70 9.59 1.94
C GLY A 102 -15.60 9.97 0.77
N GLU A 103 -15.01 10.34 -0.36
CA GLU A 103 -15.71 10.84 -1.55
C GLU A 103 -16.55 9.76 -2.24
N LEU A 104 -16.20 8.48 -2.03
CA LEU A 104 -16.95 7.34 -2.58
C LEU A 104 -18.11 6.88 -1.67
N SER A 105 -18.29 7.51 -0.50
CA SER A 105 -19.31 7.09 0.48
C SER A 105 -20.74 7.38 0.06
N SER A 106 -20.96 8.45 -0.71
CA SER A 106 -22.28 8.80 -1.22
C SER A 106 -22.40 8.45 -2.70
N PRO A 107 -23.49 7.78 -3.15
CA PRO A 107 -23.64 7.38 -4.55
C PRO A 107 -23.56 8.55 -5.55
N ARG A 108 -23.99 9.75 -5.12
CA ARG A 108 -23.93 10.97 -5.95
C ARG A 108 -22.50 11.47 -6.16
N GLN A 109 -21.66 11.41 -5.12
CA GLN A 109 -20.26 11.83 -5.23
C GLN A 109 -19.42 10.75 -5.91
N ALA A 110 -19.67 9.47 -5.60
CA ALA A 110 -18.96 8.32 -6.16
C ALA A 110 -19.15 8.18 -7.68
N LEU A 111 -20.29 8.62 -8.22
CA LEU A 111 -20.60 8.47 -9.64
C LEU A 111 -19.57 9.14 -10.55
N LEU A 112 -19.10 10.34 -10.19
CA LEU A 112 -18.16 11.09 -11.03
C LEU A 112 -16.78 10.39 -11.13
N PRO A 113 -16.08 10.06 -10.02
CA PRO A 113 -14.83 9.29 -10.07
C PRO A 113 -14.99 7.93 -10.74
N ILE A 114 -16.07 7.19 -10.44
CA ILE A 114 -16.28 5.85 -11.01
C ILE A 114 -16.49 5.91 -12.52
N MET A 115 -17.32 6.84 -13.02
CA MET A 115 -17.54 6.97 -14.46
C MET A 115 -16.30 7.49 -15.18
N ALA A 116 -15.56 8.41 -14.56
CA ALA A 116 -14.29 8.88 -15.08
C ALA A 116 -13.25 7.74 -15.15
N ALA A 117 -13.20 6.88 -14.14
CA ALA A 117 -12.33 5.71 -14.07
C ALA A 117 -12.69 4.69 -15.17
N ILE A 118 -13.96 4.29 -15.23
CA ILE A 118 -14.46 3.36 -16.27
C ILE A 118 -14.15 3.91 -17.68
N GLY A 119 -14.35 5.21 -17.91
CA GLY A 119 -13.98 5.85 -19.18
C GLY A 119 -12.46 5.85 -19.41
N GLY A 120 -11.68 6.19 -18.39
CA GLY A 120 -10.22 6.19 -18.38
C GLY A 120 -9.60 4.81 -18.59
N MET A 121 -10.31 3.74 -18.24
CA MET A 121 -9.90 2.36 -18.48
C MET A 121 -10.34 1.86 -19.86
N LEU A 122 -11.62 2.04 -20.21
CA LEU A 122 -12.20 1.49 -21.42
C LEU A 122 -11.65 2.16 -22.69
N VAL A 123 -11.50 3.48 -22.69
CA VAL A 123 -11.06 4.21 -23.89
C VAL A 123 -9.65 3.80 -24.31
N PRO A 124 -8.62 3.80 -23.43
CA PRO A 124 -7.28 3.33 -23.80
C PRO A 124 -7.24 1.87 -24.20
N ALA A 125 -7.97 0.99 -23.50
CA ALA A 125 -8.07 -0.42 -23.84
C ALA A 125 -8.66 -0.65 -25.25
N LEU A 126 -9.77 0.03 -25.59
CA LEU A 126 -10.40 -0.06 -26.90
C LEU A 126 -9.51 0.51 -28.00
N CYS A 127 -8.83 1.63 -27.75
CA CYS A 127 -7.85 2.19 -28.67
C CYS A 127 -6.72 1.20 -28.94
N TYR A 128 -6.20 0.53 -27.91
CA TYR A 128 -5.14 -0.48 -28.05
C TYR A 128 -5.59 -1.65 -28.91
N VAL A 129 -6.79 -2.21 -28.65
CA VAL A 129 -7.35 -3.31 -29.44
C VAL A 129 -7.62 -2.88 -30.89
N ALA A 130 -8.09 -1.65 -31.12
CA ALA A 130 -8.31 -1.14 -32.47
C ALA A 130 -7.01 -1.00 -33.28
N LEU A 131 -5.89 -0.69 -32.61
CA LEU A 131 -4.56 -0.62 -33.22
C LEU A 131 -3.90 -2.00 -33.36
N ASN A 132 -4.27 -2.96 -32.48
CA ASN A 132 -3.70 -4.31 -32.41
C ASN A 132 -4.80 -5.40 -32.54
N PRO A 133 -5.49 -5.51 -33.68
CA PRO A 133 -6.64 -6.40 -33.81
C PRO A 133 -6.27 -7.89 -33.86
N GLU A 134 -5.04 -8.23 -34.24
CA GLU A 134 -4.58 -9.60 -34.43
C GLU A 134 -3.19 -9.83 -33.81
N GLY A 135 -2.89 -11.11 -33.52
CA GLY A 135 -1.58 -11.52 -33.02
C GLY A 135 -1.44 -11.56 -31.49
N PRO A 136 -0.23 -11.89 -31.00
CA PRO A 136 0.03 -12.02 -29.57
C PRO A 136 -0.12 -10.69 -28.80
N ALA A 137 0.04 -9.56 -29.48
CA ALA A 137 -0.11 -8.22 -28.93
C ALA A 137 -1.54 -7.95 -28.40
N LEU A 138 -2.57 -8.58 -28.97
CA LEU A 138 -3.96 -8.44 -28.49
C LEU A 138 -4.10 -8.81 -27.00
N LYS A 139 -3.27 -9.74 -26.50
CA LYS A 139 -3.25 -10.10 -25.07
C LYS A 139 -2.75 -8.96 -24.17
N GLY A 140 -2.20 -7.88 -24.71
CA GLY A 140 -1.70 -6.71 -23.98
C GLY A 140 -2.75 -5.63 -23.71
N TRP A 141 -4.03 -5.83 -24.04
CA TRP A 141 -5.05 -4.78 -23.97
C TRP A 141 -5.27 -4.18 -22.57
N GLY A 142 -4.93 -4.93 -21.51
CA GLY A 142 -4.97 -4.44 -20.13
C GLY A 142 -3.81 -3.54 -19.71
N ILE A 143 -2.74 -3.44 -20.51
CA ILE A 143 -1.55 -2.61 -20.21
C ILE A 143 -1.88 -1.11 -20.12
N PRO A 144 -2.55 -0.48 -21.10
CA PRO A 144 -2.79 0.98 -21.09
C PRO A 144 -3.89 1.44 -20.11
N MET A 145 -4.48 0.52 -19.35
CA MET A 145 -5.59 0.77 -18.44
C MET A 145 -5.14 1.27 -17.06
N ALA A 146 -3.94 0.87 -16.62
CA ALA A 146 -3.44 1.18 -15.28
C ALA A 146 -2.85 2.60 -15.19
N THR A 147 -3.06 3.28 -14.06
CA THR A 147 -2.55 4.63 -13.81
C THR A 147 -1.69 4.65 -12.54
N ASP A 148 -0.42 5.02 -12.66
CA ASP A 148 0.46 5.13 -11.48
C ASP A 148 0.12 6.37 -10.63
N ILE A 149 -0.61 6.14 -9.53
CA ILE A 149 -1.03 7.17 -8.57
C ILE A 149 0.15 7.94 -7.96
N ALA A 150 1.27 7.26 -7.67
CA ALA A 150 2.41 7.88 -7.01
C ALA A 150 3.09 8.89 -7.94
N PHE A 151 3.21 8.53 -9.22
CA PHE A 151 3.70 9.46 -10.24
C PHE A 151 2.72 10.58 -10.52
N ALA A 152 1.42 10.29 -10.67
CA ALA A 152 0.40 11.30 -10.98
C ALA A 152 0.29 12.37 -9.88
N VAL A 153 0.24 11.95 -8.60
CA VAL A 153 0.23 12.86 -7.44
C VAL A 153 1.57 13.59 -7.31
N GLY A 154 2.69 12.90 -7.54
CA GLY A 154 4.02 13.50 -7.57
C GLY A 154 4.12 14.64 -8.59
N ALA A 155 3.66 14.42 -9.83
CA ALA A 155 3.65 15.42 -10.89
C ALA A 155 2.76 16.63 -10.55
N LEU A 156 1.55 16.40 -10.03
CA LEU A 156 0.66 17.49 -9.59
C LEU A 156 1.25 18.30 -8.44
N SER A 157 1.96 17.63 -7.52
CA SER A 157 2.59 18.31 -6.38
C SER A 157 3.72 19.26 -6.80
N LEU A 158 4.37 19.04 -7.95
CA LEU A 158 5.35 19.96 -8.54
C LEU A 158 4.72 21.27 -9.04
N LEU A 159 3.45 21.25 -9.41
CA LEU A 159 2.69 22.46 -9.77
C LEU A 159 2.36 23.32 -8.52
N GLY A 160 2.62 22.78 -7.32
CA GLY A 160 2.57 23.48 -6.05
C GLY A 160 1.17 24.04 -5.72
N PRO A 161 1.08 25.27 -5.20
CA PRO A 161 -0.18 25.83 -4.69
C PRO A 161 -1.22 26.16 -5.76
N ARG A 162 -0.90 26.00 -7.07
CA ARG A 162 -1.83 26.28 -8.17
C ARG A 162 -2.92 25.21 -8.32
N VAL A 163 -2.70 24.03 -7.75
CA VAL A 163 -3.63 22.91 -7.84
C VAL A 163 -4.62 22.96 -6.66
N PRO A 164 -5.94 22.99 -6.92
CA PRO A 164 -6.94 22.91 -5.86
C PRO A 164 -6.85 21.59 -5.11
N LYS A 165 -7.00 21.60 -3.78
CA LYS A 165 -6.99 20.38 -2.94
C LYS A 165 -8.04 19.36 -3.40
N ASN A 166 -9.21 19.82 -3.79
CA ASN A 166 -10.30 18.97 -4.28
C ASN A 166 -9.90 18.19 -5.54
N LEU A 167 -9.01 18.71 -6.39
CA LEU A 167 -8.53 18.00 -7.57
C LEU A 167 -7.60 16.85 -7.19
N ILE A 168 -6.78 17.05 -6.15
CA ILE A 168 -5.89 16.00 -5.62
C ILE A 168 -6.72 14.88 -5.02
N THR A 169 -7.73 15.21 -4.20
CA THR A 169 -8.62 14.21 -3.59
C THR A 169 -9.41 13.45 -4.67
N PHE A 170 -9.95 14.16 -5.66
CA PHE A 170 -10.63 13.54 -6.80
C PHE A 170 -9.70 12.60 -7.59
N LEU A 171 -8.46 13.01 -7.86
CA LEU A 171 -7.51 12.16 -8.57
C LEU A 171 -7.15 10.90 -7.79
N ILE A 172 -6.98 11.02 -6.46
CA ILE A 172 -6.72 9.86 -5.60
C ILE A 172 -7.90 8.88 -5.70
N ALA A 173 -9.13 9.37 -5.58
CA ALA A 173 -10.33 8.53 -5.72
C ALA A 173 -10.44 7.87 -7.11
N LEU A 174 -10.17 8.62 -8.19
CA LEU A 174 -10.12 8.11 -9.56
C LEU A 174 -9.10 6.98 -9.69
N ALA A 175 -7.85 7.24 -9.28
CA ALA A 175 -6.75 6.30 -9.41
C ALA A 175 -6.95 5.02 -8.59
N ILE A 176 -7.56 5.11 -7.40
CA ILE A 176 -7.91 3.93 -6.60
C ILE A 176 -8.92 3.04 -7.35
N VAL A 177 -9.94 3.65 -7.97
CA VAL A 177 -10.96 2.90 -8.74
C VAL A 177 -10.33 2.27 -9.98
N ASP A 178 -9.49 3.01 -10.71
CA ASP A 178 -8.75 2.51 -11.87
C ASP A 178 -7.84 1.33 -11.50
N ASP A 179 -7.04 1.45 -10.44
CA ASP A 179 -6.11 0.40 -10.02
C ASP A 179 -6.84 -0.88 -9.58
N LEU A 180 -7.92 -0.75 -8.80
CA LEU A 180 -8.71 -1.91 -8.40
C LEU A 180 -9.42 -2.53 -9.62
N GLY A 181 -9.97 -1.69 -10.49
CA GLY A 181 -10.59 -2.13 -11.74
C GLY A 181 -9.59 -2.89 -12.60
N ALA A 182 -8.37 -2.40 -12.72
CA ALA A 182 -7.30 -3.02 -13.49
C ALA A 182 -6.92 -4.39 -12.93
N VAL A 183 -6.74 -4.50 -11.60
CA VAL A 183 -6.50 -5.80 -10.95
C VAL A 183 -7.66 -6.75 -11.14
N ALA A 184 -8.91 -6.29 -11.03
CA ALA A 184 -10.08 -7.14 -11.23
C ALA A 184 -10.15 -7.69 -12.66
N VAL A 185 -9.86 -6.86 -13.67
CA VAL A 185 -9.76 -7.27 -15.07
C VAL A 185 -8.64 -8.28 -15.27
N ILE A 186 -7.43 -7.97 -14.79
CA ILE A 186 -6.28 -8.85 -14.89
C ILE A 186 -6.58 -10.21 -14.23
N ALA A 187 -7.20 -10.20 -13.06
CA ALA A 187 -7.61 -11.40 -12.33
C ALA A 187 -8.59 -12.29 -13.10
N LEU A 188 -9.58 -11.70 -13.77
CA LEU A 188 -10.64 -12.44 -14.47
C LEU A 188 -10.22 -12.93 -15.86
N PHE A 189 -9.36 -12.19 -16.56
CA PHE A 189 -9.03 -12.47 -17.96
C PHE A 189 -7.66 -13.14 -18.17
N TYR A 190 -6.75 -13.07 -17.20
CA TYR A 190 -5.39 -13.62 -17.30
C TYR A 190 -5.15 -14.83 -16.39
N THR A 191 -6.20 -15.42 -15.83
CA THR A 191 -6.14 -16.68 -15.06
C THR A 191 -6.09 -17.88 -16.01
N ALA A 192 -4.93 -18.52 -16.13
CA ALA A 192 -4.73 -19.62 -17.10
C ALA A 192 -5.17 -20.99 -16.57
N GLU A 193 -4.82 -21.34 -15.33
CA GLU A 193 -5.11 -22.64 -14.72
C GLU A 193 -5.50 -22.46 -13.26
N LEU A 194 -6.57 -23.15 -12.82
CA LEU A 194 -7.07 -23.06 -11.46
C LEU A 194 -6.77 -24.35 -10.70
N ASN A 195 -5.99 -24.24 -9.63
CA ASN A 195 -5.82 -25.31 -8.67
C ASN A 195 -6.94 -25.25 -7.62
N LEU A 196 -7.94 -26.13 -7.75
CA LEU A 196 -9.13 -26.16 -6.88
C LEU A 196 -8.78 -26.40 -5.39
N THR A 197 -7.75 -27.19 -5.11
CA THR A 197 -7.27 -27.44 -3.73
C THR A 197 -6.71 -26.16 -3.10
N ALA A 198 -5.83 -25.45 -3.81
CA ALA A 198 -5.30 -24.17 -3.34
C ALA A 198 -6.40 -23.10 -3.20
N LEU A 199 -7.38 -23.09 -4.11
CA LEU A 199 -8.54 -22.21 -4.02
C LEU A 199 -9.40 -22.51 -2.78
N ALA A 200 -9.57 -23.78 -2.41
CA ALA A 200 -10.27 -24.16 -1.19
C ALA A 200 -9.54 -23.69 0.08
N TYR A 201 -8.20 -23.77 0.12
CA TYR A 201 -7.40 -23.20 1.21
C TYR A 201 -7.55 -21.69 1.29
N ALA A 202 -7.53 -21.01 0.15
CA ALA A 202 -7.73 -19.57 0.10
C ALA A 202 -9.12 -19.16 0.62
N ALA A 203 -10.18 -19.85 0.18
CA ALA A 203 -11.53 -19.65 0.70
C ALA A 203 -11.63 -19.90 2.21
N GLY A 204 -10.95 -20.93 2.73
CA GLY A 204 -10.84 -21.21 4.16
C GLY A 204 -10.14 -20.08 4.94
N CYS A 205 -9.05 -19.53 4.40
CA CYS A 205 -8.34 -18.39 4.99
C CYS A 205 -9.21 -17.12 4.99
N THR A 206 -9.92 -16.85 3.89
CA THR A 206 -10.87 -15.74 3.80
C THR A 206 -12.00 -15.89 4.81
N ALA A 207 -12.57 -17.09 4.96
CA ALA A 207 -13.59 -17.37 5.97
C ALA A 207 -13.05 -17.17 7.39
N LEU A 208 -11.82 -17.60 7.68
CA LEU A 208 -11.17 -17.36 8.97
C LEU A 208 -10.99 -15.87 9.25
N LEU A 209 -10.52 -15.08 8.28
CA LEU A 209 -10.41 -13.63 8.40
C LEU A 209 -11.78 -12.97 8.66
N ALA A 210 -12.83 -13.44 7.98
CA ALA A 210 -14.19 -12.97 8.21
C ALA A 210 -14.68 -13.33 9.63
N CYS A 211 -14.41 -14.54 10.11
CA CYS A 211 -14.72 -14.94 11.48
C CYS A 211 -13.97 -14.10 12.53
N LEU A 212 -12.70 -13.74 12.28
CA LEU A 212 -11.94 -12.84 13.16
C LEU A 212 -12.57 -11.45 13.22
N ASN A 213 -13.01 -10.92 12.07
CA ASN A 213 -13.68 -9.62 11.98
C ASN A 213 -15.04 -9.63 12.70
N LEU A 214 -15.88 -10.62 12.39
CA LEU A 214 -17.20 -10.79 13.01
C LEU A 214 -17.10 -11.09 14.51
N GLY A 215 -16.08 -11.84 14.92
CA GLY A 215 -15.75 -12.10 16.33
C GLY A 215 -15.17 -10.89 17.07
N GLY A 216 -15.00 -9.75 16.41
CA GLY A 216 -14.58 -8.49 17.02
C GLY A 216 -13.08 -8.41 17.33
N VAL A 217 -12.24 -9.22 16.68
CA VAL A 217 -10.79 -9.16 16.86
C VAL A 217 -10.25 -7.89 16.20
N ARG A 218 -9.79 -6.93 17.01
CA ARG A 218 -9.29 -5.62 16.55
C ARG A 218 -7.76 -5.54 16.44
N ARG A 219 -7.05 -6.62 16.76
CA ARG A 219 -5.59 -6.69 16.65
C ARG A 219 -5.21 -6.98 15.19
N PRO A 220 -4.31 -6.20 14.55
CA PRO A 220 -3.92 -6.43 13.16
C PRO A 220 -3.13 -7.73 12.91
N LEU A 221 -2.35 -8.17 13.89
CA LEU A 221 -1.39 -9.27 13.72
C LEU A 221 -2.03 -10.61 13.28
N PRO A 222 -3.18 -11.07 13.83
CA PRO A 222 -3.90 -12.22 13.29
C PRO A 222 -4.28 -12.08 11.81
N TYR A 223 -4.71 -10.89 11.37
CA TYR A 223 -5.05 -10.64 9.96
C TYR A 223 -3.83 -10.70 9.07
N ALA A 224 -2.67 -10.20 9.54
CA ALA A 224 -1.42 -10.30 8.81
C ALA A 224 -0.96 -11.76 8.64
N ILE A 225 -1.00 -12.57 9.71
CA ILE A 225 -0.61 -13.98 9.65
C ILE A 225 -1.50 -14.75 8.68
N VAL A 226 -2.83 -14.65 8.83
CA VAL A 226 -3.76 -15.35 7.94
C VAL A 226 -3.73 -14.75 6.53
N GLY A 227 -3.40 -13.48 6.40
CA GLY A 227 -3.18 -12.81 5.11
C GLY A 227 -2.00 -13.38 4.33
N VAL A 228 -0.89 -13.69 4.99
CA VAL A 228 0.25 -14.38 4.36
C VAL A 228 -0.16 -15.78 3.90
N LEU A 229 -0.92 -16.52 4.72
CA LEU A 229 -1.43 -17.84 4.32
C LEU A 229 -2.39 -17.75 3.12
N LEU A 230 -3.28 -16.75 3.11
CA LEU A 230 -4.17 -16.47 2.00
C LEU A 230 -3.37 -16.14 0.73
N TRP A 231 -2.35 -15.31 0.84
CA TRP A 231 -1.48 -14.93 -0.28
C TRP A 231 -0.74 -16.14 -0.85
N THR A 232 -0.17 -17.00 -0.01
CA THR A 232 0.48 -18.24 -0.47
C THR A 232 -0.51 -19.20 -1.15
N ALA A 233 -1.75 -19.29 -0.64
CA ALA A 233 -2.77 -20.12 -1.25
C ALA A 233 -3.26 -19.55 -2.59
N MET A 234 -3.39 -18.22 -2.70
CA MET A 234 -3.73 -17.54 -3.94
C MET A 234 -2.64 -17.73 -5.00
N LEU A 235 -1.36 -17.56 -4.63
CA LEU A 235 -0.21 -17.81 -5.49
C LEU A 235 -0.18 -19.24 -6.04
N ALA A 236 -0.50 -20.24 -5.20
CA ALA A 236 -0.61 -21.64 -5.60
C ALA A 236 -1.87 -21.95 -6.43
N SER A 237 -2.92 -21.12 -6.33
CA SER A 237 -4.22 -21.36 -6.98
C SER A 237 -4.27 -20.95 -8.45
N GLY A 238 -3.29 -20.17 -8.92
CA GLY A 238 -3.29 -19.54 -10.24
C GLY A 238 -4.13 -18.25 -10.31
N VAL A 239 -4.87 -17.91 -9.25
CA VAL A 239 -5.49 -16.58 -9.08
C VAL A 239 -4.40 -15.56 -8.77
N HIS A 240 -4.59 -14.31 -9.23
CA HIS A 240 -3.65 -13.23 -8.96
C HIS A 240 -3.48 -12.99 -7.46
N SER A 241 -2.26 -13.17 -6.95
CA SER A 241 -1.97 -13.13 -5.51
C SER A 241 -2.20 -11.75 -4.89
N THR A 242 -2.16 -10.69 -5.71
CA THR A 242 -2.42 -9.30 -5.32
C THR A 242 -3.81 -9.10 -4.71
N ILE A 243 -4.80 -9.90 -5.12
CA ILE A 243 -6.16 -9.87 -4.57
C ILE A 243 -6.18 -10.23 -3.08
N ALA A 244 -5.23 -11.05 -2.62
CA ALA A 244 -5.11 -11.40 -1.20
C ALA A 244 -4.94 -10.14 -0.33
N GLY A 245 -4.15 -9.18 -0.78
CA GLY A 245 -3.95 -7.91 -0.09
C GLY A 245 -5.25 -7.12 0.06
N ILE A 246 -6.05 -7.06 -1.02
CA ILE A 246 -7.35 -6.39 -1.04
C ILE A 246 -8.33 -7.09 -0.08
N ILE A 247 -8.42 -8.42 -0.13
CA ILE A 247 -9.29 -9.20 0.76
C ILE A 247 -8.94 -8.94 2.23
N VAL A 248 -7.66 -8.99 2.58
CA VAL A 248 -7.19 -8.72 3.95
C VAL A 248 -7.57 -7.31 4.38
N ALA A 249 -7.34 -6.31 3.53
CA ALA A 249 -7.69 -4.92 3.81
C ALA A 249 -9.19 -4.74 4.08
N PHE A 250 -10.05 -5.37 3.27
CA PHE A 250 -11.50 -5.33 3.45
C PHE A 250 -11.97 -6.05 4.71
N LEU A 251 -11.22 -7.03 5.22
CA LEU A 251 -11.56 -7.76 6.44
C LEU A 251 -10.97 -7.14 7.72
N ILE A 252 -9.98 -6.25 7.64
CA ILE A 252 -9.47 -5.51 8.82
C ILE A 252 -10.54 -4.52 9.32
N PRO A 253 -10.91 -4.51 10.62
CA PRO A 253 -11.95 -3.63 11.14
C PRO A 253 -11.61 -2.13 11.04
N ILE A 254 -12.59 -1.31 10.66
CA ILE A 254 -12.45 0.15 10.53
C ILE A 254 -13.24 0.96 11.57
N ARG A 255 -14.06 0.30 12.41
CA ARG A 255 -14.80 1.00 13.47
C ARG A 255 -13.93 1.16 14.73
N PRO A 256 -13.81 2.38 15.30
CA PRO A 256 -13.10 2.60 16.56
C PRO A 256 -13.82 1.94 17.74
N LYS A 257 -13.17 1.84 18.91
CA LYS A 257 -13.76 1.19 20.10
C LYS A 257 -14.58 2.15 20.94
N PHE A 258 -14.09 3.37 21.07
CA PHE A 258 -14.73 4.40 21.88
C PHE A 258 -15.54 5.34 20.99
N GLU A 259 -16.71 5.71 21.49
CA GLU A 259 -17.43 6.88 20.99
C GLU A 259 -16.69 8.16 21.42
N PRO A 260 -16.72 9.23 20.60
CA PRO A 260 -16.00 10.46 20.88
C PRO A 260 -16.32 11.05 22.26
N GLU A 261 -17.60 11.05 22.64
CA GLU A 261 -18.10 11.60 23.91
C GLU A 261 -17.46 10.91 25.12
N HIS A 262 -17.48 9.59 25.15
CA HIS A 262 -16.89 8.81 26.24
C HIS A 262 -15.36 8.94 26.31
N PHE A 263 -14.70 9.16 25.17
CA PHE A 263 -13.26 9.44 25.16
C PHE A 263 -12.93 10.81 25.75
N ILE A 264 -13.75 11.83 25.45
CA ILE A 264 -13.61 13.19 25.99
C ILE A 264 -13.77 13.15 27.52
N GLU A 265 -14.82 12.52 28.04
CA GLU A 265 -15.04 12.35 29.49
C GLU A 265 -13.82 11.71 30.17
N ARG A 266 -13.23 10.70 29.53
CA ARG A 266 -12.04 10.02 30.04
C ARG A 266 -10.82 10.96 30.09
N ILE A 267 -10.60 11.75 29.04
CA ILE A 267 -9.50 12.74 29.00
C ILE A 267 -9.72 13.82 30.06
N GLU A 268 -10.92 14.36 30.22
CA GLU A 268 -11.21 15.42 31.18
C GLU A 268 -11.02 14.95 32.64
N SER A 269 -11.33 13.68 32.94
CA SER A 269 -11.13 13.12 34.29
C SER A 269 -9.67 12.77 34.63
N LEU A 270 -8.78 12.73 33.64
CA LEU A 270 -7.43 12.20 33.80
C LEU A 270 -6.44 13.18 34.48
N PRO A 271 -6.43 14.50 34.17
CA PRO A 271 -5.54 15.46 34.81
C PRO A 271 -5.62 15.45 36.34
N GLY A 272 -6.84 15.42 36.90
CA GLY A 272 -7.04 15.33 38.35
C GLY A 272 -6.41 14.06 38.95
N LYS A 273 -6.63 12.90 38.33
CA LYS A 273 -6.05 11.63 38.76
C LYS A 273 -4.52 11.60 38.67
N LEU A 274 -3.95 12.24 37.65
CA LEU A 274 -2.50 12.37 37.48
C LEU A 274 -1.91 13.31 38.53
N GLN A 275 -2.57 14.43 38.84
CA GLN A 275 -2.17 15.35 39.91
C GLN A 275 -2.22 14.68 41.28
N ASP A 276 -3.28 13.93 41.57
CA ASP A 276 -3.39 13.15 42.81
C ASP A 276 -2.28 12.11 42.92
N ALA A 277 -1.95 11.43 41.82
CA ALA A 277 -0.88 10.44 41.81
C ALA A 277 0.50 11.07 42.05
N LEU A 278 0.73 12.33 41.68
CA LEU A 278 2.00 13.02 41.98
C LEU A 278 2.21 13.26 43.48
N ALA A 279 1.16 13.27 44.29
CA ALA A 279 1.27 13.34 45.75
C ALA A 279 1.92 12.08 46.35
N ASP A 280 1.79 10.93 45.68
CA ASP A 280 2.39 9.65 46.09
C ASP A 280 3.91 9.58 45.77
N GLY A 281 4.44 10.55 45.01
CA GLY A 281 5.85 10.67 44.65
C GLY A 281 6.07 11.25 43.26
N THR A 282 7.10 12.09 43.09
CA THR A 282 7.39 12.78 41.83
C THR A 282 8.22 11.95 40.84
N ASP A 283 8.76 10.80 41.28
CA ASP A 283 9.52 9.91 40.42
C ASP A 283 8.60 9.06 39.53
N ILE A 284 8.63 9.35 38.23
CA ILE A 284 7.81 8.69 37.20
C ILE A 284 8.11 7.18 37.16
N ILE A 285 9.34 6.73 37.43
CA ILE A 285 9.72 5.31 37.29
C ILE A 285 9.14 4.48 38.43
N HIS A 286 9.20 5.01 39.66
CA HIS A 286 8.78 4.31 40.87
C HIS A 286 7.29 4.52 41.21
N ASN A 287 6.67 5.59 40.70
CA ASN A 287 5.26 5.84 40.90
C ASN A 287 4.39 4.96 39.98
N LEU A 288 4.07 3.77 40.46
CA LEU A 288 3.28 2.77 39.73
C LEU A 288 1.87 3.30 39.35
N ARG A 289 1.27 4.11 40.23
CA ARG A 289 -0.05 4.71 40.00
C ARG A 289 -0.01 5.69 38.85
N PHE A 290 0.97 6.59 38.83
CA PHE A 290 1.18 7.53 37.73
C PHE A 290 1.45 6.78 36.41
N ARG A 291 2.34 5.77 36.42
CA ARG A 291 2.63 4.96 35.22
C ARG A 291 1.41 4.26 34.66
N SER A 292 0.59 3.65 35.51
CA SER A 292 -0.62 2.93 35.06
C SER A 292 -1.66 3.87 34.46
N LEU A 293 -1.78 5.10 34.96
CA LEU A 293 -2.63 6.15 34.37
C LEU A 293 -2.14 6.60 33.00
N VAL A 294 -0.82 6.83 32.86
CA VAL A 294 -0.19 7.18 31.57
C VAL A 294 -0.33 6.04 30.55
N ASP A 295 -0.09 4.79 30.97
CA ASP A 295 -0.27 3.63 30.09
C ASP A 295 -1.74 3.43 29.69
N SER A 296 -2.66 3.67 30.63
CA SER A 296 -4.10 3.66 30.35
C SER A 296 -4.54 4.73 29.36
N LEU A 297 -3.91 5.92 29.41
CA LEU A 297 -4.11 6.97 28.41
C LEU A 297 -3.59 6.53 27.05
N GLY A 298 -2.36 6.01 26.98
CA GLY A 298 -1.76 5.51 25.74
C GLY A 298 -2.61 4.41 25.09
N ASN A 299 -3.09 3.45 25.88
CA ASN A 299 -4.02 2.42 25.44
C ASN A 299 -5.38 2.99 25.01
N GLY A 300 -5.90 3.99 25.72
CA GLY A 300 -7.12 4.72 25.38
C GLY A 300 -7.03 5.37 24.00
N VAL A 301 -5.97 6.15 23.75
CA VAL A 301 -5.71 6.81 22.47
C VAL A 301 -5.65 5.79 21.32
N ARG A 302 -4.96 4.66 21.52
CA ARG A 302 -4.88 3.58 20.51
C ARG A 302 -6.23 2.94 20.17
N LEU A 303 -7.20 3.00 21.08
CA LEU A 303 -8.53 2.40 20.91
C LEU A 303 -9.54 3.36 20.26
N VAL A 304 -9.26 4.66 20.23
CA VAL A 304 -10.04 5.67 19.49
C VAL A 304 -9.71 5.63 17.99
N GLN A 305 -8.49 5.24 17.63
CA GLN A 305 -8.12 5.05 16.23
C GLN A 305 -8.65 3.72 15.69
N ALA A 306 -9.14 3.72 14.46
CA ALA A 306 -9.58 2.51 13.79
C ALA A 306 -8.39 1.56 13.52
N PRO A 307 -8.54 0.23 13.69
CA PRO A 307 -7.48 -0.72 13.35
C PRO A 307 -6.97 -0.59 11.91
N ALA A 308 -7.87 -0.45 10.94
CA ALA A 308 -7.54 -0.22 9.53
C ALA A 308 -6.67 1.04 9.33
N GLN A 309 -7.06 2.18 9.91
CA GLN A 309 -6.29 3.44 9.83
C GLN A 309 -4.88 3.30 10.43
N ARG A 310 -4.74 2.55 11.53
CA ARG A 310 -3.42 2.31 12.12
C ARG A 310 -2.53 1.48 11.20
N VAL A 311 -3.08 0.44 10.57
CA VAL A 311 -2.34 -0.39 9.62
C VAL A 311 -1.95 0.42 8.38
N GLU A 312 -2.88 1.20 7.84
CA GLU A 312 -2.65 2.11 6.72
C GLU A 312 -1.50 3.09 7.02
N HIS A 313 -1.54 3.79 8.15
CA HIS A 313 -0.50 4.74 8.54
C HIS A 313 0.87 4.07 8.74
N LEU A 314 0.91 2.86 9.31
CA LEU A 314 2.14 2.11 9.52
C LEU A 314 2.74 1.61 8.20
N LEU A 315 1.92 1.25 7.21
CA LEU A 315 2.38 0.69 5.95
C LEU A 315 2.65 1.74 4.87
N HIS A 316 2.04 2.92 4.95
CA HIS A 316 2.17 3.97 3.95
C HIS A 316 3.63 4.33 3.66
N LEU A 317 4.44 4.56 4.69
CA LEU A 317 5.85 4.91 4.52
C LEU A 317 6.69 3.76 3.94
N PRO A 318 6.67 2.53 4.49
CA PRO A 318 7.33 1.38 3.85
C PRO A 318 6.92 1.20 2.39
N VAL A 319 5.64 1.34 2.06
CA VAL A 319 5.19 1.14 0.68
C VAL A 319 5.71 2.22 -0.25
N ALA A 320 5.62 3.49 0.15
CA ALA A 320 6.07 4.61 -0.66
C ALA A 320 7.59 4.66 -0.87
N TYR A 321 8.38 4.22 0.11
CA TYR A 321 9.84 4.38 0.10
C TYR A 321 10.64 3.09 -0.14
N LEU A 322 10.00 1.92 0.01
CA LEU A 322 10.65 0.64 -0.20
C LEU A 322 9.94 -0.17 -1.29
N VAL A 323 8.65 -0.39 -1.15
CA VAL A 323 7.88 -1.29 -2.04
C VAL A 323 7.83 -0.72 -3.46
N ILE A 324 7.31 0.51 -3.62
CA ILE A 324 7.16 1.15 -4.93
C ILE A 324 8.54 1.38 -5.62
N PRO A 325 9.57 1.92 -4.93
CA PRO A 325 10.88 2.09 -5.54
C PRO A 325 11.57 0.79 -5.96
N ILE A 326 11.49 -0.28 -5.15
CA ILE A 326 12.05 -1.60 -5.52
C ILE A 326 11.27 -2.19 -6.69
N PHE A 327 9.95 -2.09 -6.67
CA PHE A 327 9.11 -2.55 -7.78
C PHE A 327 9.48 -1.84 -9.09
N ALA A 328 9.61 -0.51 -9.06
CA ALA A 328 10.05 0.27 -10.20
C ALA A 328 11.47 -0.11 -10.65
N LEU A 329 12.39 -0.29 -9.71
CA LEU A 329 13.75 -0.70 -10.02
C LEU A 329 13.80 -2.08 -10.68
N ALA A 330 12.88 -3.00 -10.35
CA ALA A 330 12.84 -4.34 -10.94
C ALA A 330 12.14 -4.40 -12.30
N ASN A 331 11.11 -3.55 -12.54
CA ASN A 331 10.26 -3.63 -13.72
C ASN A 331 10.53 -2.55 -14.78
N ALA A 332 11.15 -1.42 -14.43
CA ALA A 332 11.41 -0.32 -15.37
C ALA A 332 12.72 -0.48 -16.16
N GLY A 333 13.54 -1.51 -15.84
CA GLY A 333 14.83 -1.79 -16.49
C GLY A 333 14.67 -2.42 -17.87
N ILE A 334 14.08 -1.70 -18.82
CA ILE A 334 13.83 -2.18 -20.17
C ILE A 334 15.04 -1.87 -21.07
N PRO A 335 15.61 -2.87 -21.78
CA PRO A 335 16.66 -2.62 -22.76
C PRO A 335 16.10 -1.87 -23.98
N ILE A 336 16.75 -0.77 -24.34
CA ILE A 336 16.42 0.08 -25.47
C ILE A 336 17.43 -0.16 -26.58
N GLU A 337 16.99 -0.79 -27.66
CA GLU A 337 17.77 -0.90 -28.89
C GLU A 337 17.53 0.36 -29.74
N PHE A 338 18.39 1.37 -29.57
CA PHE A 338 18.28 2.64 -30.30
C PHE A 338 18.33 2.49 -31.83
N ALA A 339 18.87 1.37 -32.33
CA ALA A 339 18.90 1.06 -33.76
C ALA A 339 17.50 0.81 -34.36
N ASP A 340 16.55 0.33 -33.55
CA ASP A 340 15.19 0.00 -33.99
C ASP A 340 14.18 1.11 -33.66
N PHE A 341 14.62 2.26 -33.15
CA PHE A 341 13.73 3.37 -32.77
C PHE A 341 12.90 3.90 -33.95
N GLY A 342 13.46 3.86 -35.17
CA GLY A 342 12.73 4.18 -36.40
C GLY A 342 11.64 3.15 -36.76
N LYS A 343 11.80 1.88 -36.37
CA LYS A 343 10.76 0.86 -36.54
C LYS A 343 9.63 1.05 -35.52
N TYR A 344 9.94 1.34 -34.25
CA TYR A 344 8.92 1.59 -33.22
C TYR A 344 8.02 2.82 -33.51
N LEU A 345 8.49 3.76 -34.33
CA LEU A 345 7.68 4.92 -34.77
C LEU A 345 6.80 4.61 -35.99
N GLY A 346 7.16 3.60 -36.78
CA GLY A 346 6.49 3.24 -38.02
C GLY A 346 5.60 2.00 -37.92
N ASP A 347 5.86 1.14 -36.93
CA ASP A 347 5.06 -0.05 -36.62
C ASP A 347 4.21 0.25 -35.38
N PRO A 348 2.87 0.13 -35.46
CA PRO A 348 2.01 0.27 -34.28
C PRO A 348 2.20 -0.85 -33.22
N ILE A 349 3.10 -1.81 -33.47
CA ILE A 349 3.39 -2.99 -32.64
C ILE A 349 4.82 -2.96 -32.10
#